data_AF-A0A962LPB4-F1
#
_entry.id   AF-A0A962LPB4-F1
#
_cell.length_a   1.000
_cell.length_b   1.000
_cell.length_c   1.000
_cell.angle_alpha   90.00
_cell.angle_beta   90.00
_cell.angle_gamma   90.00
#
_symmetry.space_group_name_H-M   'P 1'
#
loop_
_entity.id
_entity.type
_entity.pdbx_description
1 polymer ?
#
loop_
_entity_poly.entity_id
_entity_poly.type
_entity_poly.pdbx_seq_one_letter_code
_entity_poly.pdbx_strand_id
1 'polypeptide(L)'
;AQPETRIREMLEKYLPKPWDGLLELAQQAMAEGDFGAALAPLRQAWDESGQRLDITLGYARALIENLRLDEAETVLATVRLADQDASWEQLRAQLEIKREAARSPEIEALEQRLAETPDDLELRHQLAVQYTNSGQFREAMECIIAILRRDLNHADGATKKLLLDTIASLGKGDPLAAEYQRKLYSLLY
;
A
#
# COMPACT_ATOMS: atom_id res chain seq x y z
N ALA A 1 27.55 -7.66 44.42
CA ALA A 1 27.08 -7.18 43.09
C ALA A 1 26.14 -8.23 42.51
N GLN A 2 24.96 -7.84 42.02
CA GLN A 2 24.10 -8.79 41.32
C GLN A 2 24.73 -9.15 39.96
N PRO A 3 24.56 -10.38 39.44
CA PRO A 3 25.10 -10.76 38.13
C PRO A 3 24.44 -9.94 37.02
N GLU A 4 25.25 -9.50 36.06
CA GLU A 4 24.85 -8.64 34.93
C GLU A 4 23.66 -9.19 34.14
N THR A 5 23.58 -10.53 34.00
CA THR A 5 22.45 -11.25 33.40
C THR A 5 21.13 -11.00 34.13
N ARG A 6 21.14 -10.98 35.46
CA ARG A 6 19.93 -10.72 36.28
C ARG A 6 19.45 -9.27 36.18
N ILE A 7 20.39 -8.33 36.07
CA ILE A 7 20.10 -6.92 35.85
C ILE A 7 19.48 -6.73 34.46
N ARG A 8 19.99 -7.42 33.45
CA ARG A 8 19.47 -7.39 32.07
C ARG A 8 18.05 -7.96 31.97
N GLU A 9 17.79 -9.12 32.59
CA GLU A 9 16.46 -9.74 32.65
C GLU A 9 15.44 -8.85 33.40
N MET A 10 15.85 -8.17 34.47
CA MET A 10 14.99 -7.24 35.20
C MET A 10 14.68 -5.98 34.37
N LEU A 11 15.65 -5.47 33.62
CA LEU A 11 15.50 -4.28 32.78
C LEU A 11 14.69 -4.56 31.50
N GLU A 12 14.80 -5.75 30.90
CA GLU A 12 14.03 -6.15 29.70
C GLU A 12 12.51 -6.02 29.86
N LYS A 13 12.01 -6.17 31.09
CA LYS A 13 10.58 -6.01 31.41
C LYS A 13 10.11 -4.55 31.35
N TYR A 14 11.02 -3.59 31.48
CA TYR A 14 10.75 -2.15 31.52
C TYR A 14 11.40 -1.37 30.37
N LEU A 15 12.20 -2.02 29.53
CA LEU A 15 12.66 -1.40 28.29
C LEU A 15 11.47 -1.20 27.35
N PRO A 16 11.33 0.00 26.77
CA PRO A 16 10.42 0.22 25.66
C PRO A 16 10.68 -0.82 24.57
N LYS A 17 9.61 -1.33 23.98
CA LYS A 17 9.75 -2.21 22.82
C LYS A 17 10.34 -1.42 21.66
N PRO A 18 11.10 -2.07 20.76
CA PRO A 18 11.71 -1.40 19.62
C PRO A 18 10.72 -0.57 18.80
N TRP A 19 9.46 -1.04 18.71
CA TRP A 19 8.39 -0.41 17.97
C TRP A 19 7.59 0.66 18.73
N ASP A 20 7.79 0.86 20.04
CA ASP A 20 6.96 1.80 20.81
C ASP A 20 7.10 3.24 20.28
N GLY A 21 8.32 3.68 19.99
CA GLY A 21 8.56 5.00 19.39
C GLY A 21 8.00 5.13 17.97
N LEU A 22 7.98 4.04 17.20
CA LEU A 22 7.37 4.02 15.86
C LEU A 22 5.84 4.18 15.95
N LEU A 23 5.21 3.51 16.92
CA LEU A 23 3.77 3.64 17.14
C LEU A 23 3.39 5.05 17.60
N GLU A 24 4.19 5.68 18.45
CA GLU A 24 3.95 7.08 18.85
C GLU A 24 4.00 8.04 17.65
N LEU A 25 5.02 7.92 16.79
CA LEU A 25 5.14 8.70 15.56
C LEU A 25 3.94 8.49 14.63
N ALA A 26 3.55 7.23 14.43
CA ALA A 26 2.40 6.90 13.61
C ALA A 26 1.09 7.46 14.17
N GLN A 27 0.88 7.34 15.49
CA GLN A 27 -0.33 7.84 16.15
C GLN A 27 -0.44 9.36 16.06
N GLN A 28 0.68 10.07 16.19
CA GLN A 28 0.72 11.54 16.00
C GLN A 28 0.31 11.90 14.57
N ALA A 29 0.91 11.27 13.56
CA ALA A 29 0.57 11.51 12.16
C ALA A 29 -0.92 11.20 11.87
N MET A 30 -1.44 10.08 12.37
CA MET A 30 -2.86 9.74 12.22
C MET A 30 -3.78 10.73 12.94
N ALA A 31 -3.38 11.26 14.10
CA ALA A 31 -4.16 12.27 14.83
C ALA A 31 -4.22 13.62 14.09
N GLU A 32 -3.19 13.94 13.32
CA GLU A 32 -3.14 15.10 12.43
C GLU A 32 -3.86 14.86 11.09
N GLY A 33 -4.37 13.64 10.86
CA GLY A 33 -5.02 13.23 9.61
C GLY A 33 -4.05 12.88 8.49
N ASP A 34 -2.73 12.93 8.74
CA ASP A 34 -1.70 12.50 7.80
C ASP A 34 -1.46 10.98 7.94
N PHE A 35 -2.43 10.21 7.45
CA PHE A 35 -2.29 8.75 7.41
C PHE A 35 -1.12 8.31 6.53
N GLY A 36 -0.69 9.11 5.55
CA GLY A 36 0.42 8.79 4.65
C GLY A 36 1.75 8.75 5.41
N ALA A 37 2.01 9.76 6.23
CA ALA A 37 3.18 9.81 7.10
C ALA A 37 3.20 8.67 8.15
N ALA A 38 2.04 8.13 8.52
CA ALA A 38 1.94 7.01 9.45
C ALA A 38 2.32 5.65 8.84
N LEU A 39 2.30 5.50 7.52
CA LEU A 39 2.48 4.18 6.86
C LEU A 39 3.87 3.59 7.09
N ALA A 40 4.92 4.38 6.91
CA ALA A 40 6.30 3.92 7.08
C ALA A 40 6.61 3.45 8.52
N PRO A 41 6.32 4.23 9.58
CA PRO A 41 6.54 3.77 10.95
C PRO A 41 5.63 2.59 11.33
N LEU A 42 4.38 2.55 10.88
CA LEU A 42 3.48 1.41 11.14
C LEU A 42 3.98 0.12 10.49
N ARG A 43 4.45 0.19 9.24
CA ARG A 43 5.03 -0.96 8.55
C ARG A 43 6.23 -1.50 9.31
N GLN A 44 7.14 -0.62 9.72
CA GLN A 44 8.33 -1.04 10.48
C GLN A 44 7.94 -1.63 11.85
N ALA A 45 7.00 -1.01 12.56
CA ALA A 45 6.48 -1.55 13.82
C ALA A 45 5.80 -2.92 13.64
N TRP A 46 5.06 -3.10 12.54
CA TRP A 46 4.39 -4.34 12.20
C TRP A 46 5.39 -5.47 11.94
N ASP A 47 6.43 -5.20 11.15
CA ASP A 47 7.52 -6.16 10.89
C ASP A 47 8.28 -6.51 12.18
N GLU A 48 8.68 -5.51 12.98
CA GLU A 48 9.48 -5.71 14.21
C GLU A 48 8.71 -6.39 15.34
N SER A 49 7.39 -6.17 15.40
CA SER A 49 6.53 -6.78 16.42
C SER A 49 6.18 -8.24 16.16
N GLY A 50 6.60 -8.79 15.01
CA GLY A 50 6.15 -10.10 14.57
C GLY A 50 4.65 -10.10 14.25
N GLN A 51 4.14 -9.01 13.67
CA GLN A 51 2.74 -8.86 13.23
C GLN A 51 1.74 -8.97 14.39
N ARG A 52 2.03 -8.27 15.49
CA ARG A 52 1.11 -8.20 16.63
C ARG A 52 -0.25 -7.63 16.19
N LEU A 53 -1.35 -8.17 16.74
CA LEU A 53 -2.71 -7.89 16.27
C LEU A 53 -3.06 -6.39 16.25
N ASP A 54 -2.84 -5.69 17.36
CA ASP A 54 -3.13 -4.25 17.49
C ASP A 54 -2.37 -3.41 16.46
N ILE A 55 -1.10 -3.73 16.22
CA ILE A 55 -0.28 -3.05 15.21
C ILE A 55 -0.75 -3.40 13.80
N THR A 56 -1.15 -4.65 13.57
CA THR A 56 -1.73 -5.11 12.30
C THR A 56 -3.01 -4.34 11.96
N LEU A 57 -3.92 -4.19 12.92
CA LEU A 57 -5.16 -3.44 12.72
C LEU A 57 -4.90 -1.94 12.54
N GLY A 58 -3.96 -1.36 13.30
CA GLY A 58 -3.52 0.03 13.13
C GLY A 58 -2.93 0.30 11.75
N TYR A 59 -2.07 -0.61 11.27
CA TYR A 59 -1.46 -0.52 9.95
C TYR A 59 -2.50 -0.68 8.83
N ALA A 60 -3.38 -1.68 8.94
CA ALA A 60 -4.49 -1.87 8.00
C ALA A 60 -5.38 -0.63 7.91
N ARG A 61 -5.70 0.02 9.04
CA ARG A 61 -6.46 1.28 9.05
C ARG A 61 -5.75 2.37 8.26
N ALA A 62 -4.46 2.60 8.51
CA ALA A 62 -3.70 3.62 7.79
C ALA A 62 -3.64 3.32 6.28
N LEU A 63 -3.51 2.05 5.88
CA LEU A 63 -3.58 1.63 4.48
C LEU A 63 -4.94 1.93 3.84
N ILE A 64 -6.04 1.60 4.52
CA ILE A 64 -7.42 1.88 4.07
C ILE A 64 -7.65 3.39 3.88
N GLU A 65 -7.17 4.22 4.80
CA GLU A 65 -7.34 5.67 4.68
C GLU A 65 -6.52 6.29 3.54
N ASN A 66 -5.41 5.66 3.15
CA ASN A 66 -4.61 6.05 1.98
C ASN A 66 -5.04 5.34 0.69
N LEU A 67 -6.19 4.68 0.65
CA LEU A 67 -6.67 3.91 -0.52
C LEU A 67 -5.71 2.79 -0.97
N ARG A 68 -4.82 2.32 -0.08
CA ARG A 68 -3.93 1.17 -0.34
C ARG A 68 -4.67 -0.14 -0.04
N LEU A 69 -5.76 -0.36 -0.77
CA LEU A 69 -6.78 -1.36 -0.44
C LEU A 69 -6.26 -2.80 -0.54
N ASP A 70 -5.43 -3.12 -1.55
CA ASP A 70 -4.87 -4.48 -1.69
C ASP A 70 -3.87 -4.83 -0.60
N GLU A 71 -3.10 -3.84 -0.17
CA GLU A 71 -2.16 -4.04 0.93
C GLU A 71 -2.91 -4.16 2.24
N ALA A 72 -3.95 -3.35 2.45
CA ALA A 72 -4.82 -3.50 3.61
C ALA A 72 -5.46 -4.88 3.66
N GLU A 73 -5.94 -5.40 2.52
CA GLU A 73 -6.47 -6.77 2.43
C GLU A 73 -5.41 -7.80 2.80
N THR A 74 -4.21 -7.68 2.23
CA THR A 74 -3.10 -8.60 2.50
C THR A 74 -2.75 -8.62 3.99
N VAL A 75 -2.68 -7.44 4.62
CA VAL A 75 -2.41 -7.28 6.06
C VAL A 75 -3.54 -7.89 6.89
N LEU A 76 -4.80 -7.58 6.60
CA LEU A 76 -5.95 -8.13 7.33
C LEU A 76 -6.08 -9.65 7.18
N ALA A 77 -5.67 -10.22 6.05
CA ALA A 77 -5.66 -11.66 5.81
C ALA A 77 -4.65 -12.43 6.67
N THR A 78 -3.65 -11.75 7.26
CA THR A 78 -2.72 -12.37 8.21
C THR A 78 -3.36 -12.65 9.59
N VAL A 79 -4.48 -11.98 9.90
CA VAL A 79 -5.16 -12.13 11.19
C VAL A 79 -5.87 -13.47 11.26
N ARG A 80 -5.51 -14.27 12.28
CA ARG A 80 -6.11 -15.59 12.51
C ARG A 80 -7.60 -15.45 12.80
N LEU A 81 -8.39 -16.43 12.36
CA LEU A 81 -9.85 -16.44 12.57
C LEU A 81 -10.27 -16.25 14.04
N ALA A 82 -9.49 -16.79 14.99
CA ALA A 82 -9.76 -16.63 16.42
C ALA A 82 -9.58 -15.20 16.96
N ASP A 83 -8.84 -14.36 16.23
CA ASP A 83 -8.51 -12.98 16.60
C ASP A 83 -9.33 -11.96 15.77
N GLN A 84 -10.23 -12.41 14.89
CA GLN A 84 -11.11 -11.56 14.09
C GLN A 84 -12.28 -11.06 14.94
N ASP A 85 -12.02 -9.98 15.68
CA ASP A 85 -13.00 -9.33 16.55
C ASP A 85 -13.77 -8.21 15.84
N ALA A 86 -14.58 -7.46 16.59
CA ALA A 86 -15.36 -6.34 16.06
C ALA A 86 -14.50 -5.26 15.38
N SER A 87 -13.25 -5.05 15.84
CA SER A 87 -12.35 -4.06 15.25
C SER A 87 -11.86 -4.53 13.88
N TRP A 88 -11.55 -5.82 13.74
CA TRP A 88 -11.21 -6.43 12.45
C TRP A 88 -12.39 -6.35 11.48
N GLU A 89 -13.59 -6.73 11.92
CA GLU A 89 -14.82 -6.69 11.09
C GLU A 89 -15.11 -5.27 10.60
N GLN A 90 -14.94 -4.26 11.45
CA GLN A 90 -15.10 -2.86 11.07
C GLN A 90 -14.13 -2.46 9.96
N LEU A 91 -12.85 -2.83 10.08
CA LEU A 91 -11.85 -2.52 9.05
C LEU A 91 -12.13 -3.28 7.76
N ARG A 92 -12.57 -4.54 7.83
CA ARG A 92 -12.97 -5.30 6.65
C ARG A 92 -14.15 -4.64 5.94
N ALA A 93 -15.17 -4.21 6.66
CA ALA A 93 -16.30 -3.49 6.08
C ALA A 93 -15.87 -2.16 5.45
N GLN A 94 -15.01 -1.39 6.10
CA GLN A 94 -14.48 -0.14 5.55
C GLN A 94 -13.67 -0.36 4.26
N LEU A 95 -12.85 -1.42 4.22
CA LEU A 95 -12.11 -1.82 3.04
C LEU A 95 -13.06 -2.11 1.86
N GLU A 96 -14.10 -2.92 2.08
CA GLU A 96 -15.08 -3.25 1.03
C GLU A 96 -15.82 -2.02 0.53
N ILE A 97 -16.25 -1.13 1.43
CA ILE A 97 -16.91 0.13 1.04
C ILE A 97 -15.99 0.99 0.17
N LYS A 98 -14.72 1.14 0.54
CA LYS A 98 -13.76 1.93 -0.25
C LYS A 98 -13.44 1.26 -1.59
N ARG A 99 -13.42 -0.07 -1.65
CA ARG A 99 -13.26 -0.82 -2.91
C ARG A 99 -14.44 -0.59 -3.84
N GLU A 100 -15.66 -0.73 -3.33
CA GLU A 100 -16.86 -0.47 -4.11
C GLU A 100 -16.87 0.98 -4.62
N ALA A 101 -16.50 1.95 -3.77
CA ALA A 101 -16.39 3.35 -4.17
C ALA A 101 -15.31 3.61 -5.24
N ALA A 102 -14.24 2.80 -5.28
CA ALA A 102 -13.19 2.90 -6.29
C ALA A 102 -13.61 2.33 -7.66
N ARG A 103 -14.68 1.51 -7.71
CA ARG A 103 -15.23 0.95 -8.96
C ARG A 103 -16.24 1.93 -9.57
N SER A 104 -15.76 2.79 -10.45
CA SER A 104 -16.64 3.66 -11.24
C SER A 104 -17.20 2.90 -12.45
N PRO A 105 -18.41 3.24 -12.94
CA PRO A 105 -18.94 2.70 -14.19
C PRO A 105 -18.02 2.92 -15.38
N GLU A 106 -17.19 3.97 -15.33
CA GLU A 106 -16.20 4.26 -16.36
C GLU A 106 -15.03 3.26 -16.34
N ILE A 107 -14.51 2.90 -15.16
CA ILE A 107 -13.49 1.85 -15.03
C ILE A 107 -14.04 0.53 -15.56
N GLU A 108 -15.26 0.15 -15.15
CA GLU A 108 -15.87 -1.11 -15.61
C GLU A 108 -16.07 -1.14 -17.12
N ALA A 109 -16.52 -0.03 -17.72
CA ALA A 109 -16.67 0.07 -19.17
C ALA A 109 -15.32 -0.01 -19.91
N LEU A 110 -14.26 0.60 -19.37
CA LEU A 110 -12.91 0.53 -19.94
C LEU A 110 -12.32 -0.88 -19.82
N GLU A 111 -12.52 -1.57 -18.69
CA GLU A 111 -12.12 -2.96 -18.47
C GLU A 111 -12.79 -3.90 -19.49
N GLN A 112 -14.11 -3.77 -19.67
CA GLN A 112 -14.86 -4.57 -20.64
C GLN A 112 -14.36 -4.37 -22.06
N ARG A 113 -14.18 -3.11 -22.48
CA ARG A 113 -13.65 -2.81 -23.81
C ARG A 113 -12.23 -3.33 -23.99
N LEU A 114 -11.39 -3.23 -22.95
CA LEU A 114 -10.01 -3.71 -23.02
C LEU A 114 -9.95 -5.23 -23.10
N ALA A 115 -10.90 -5.94 -22.51
CA ALA A 115 -11.02 -7.39 -22.67
C ALA A 115 -11.35 -7.80 -24.11
N GLU A 116 -12.12 -6.98 -24.84
CA GLU A 116 -12.42 -7.19 -26.27
C GLU A 116 -11.26 -6.77 -27.18
N THR A 117 -10.48 -5.76 -26.79
CA THR A 117 -9.31 -5.28 -27.53
C THR A 117 -8.05 -5.22 -26.65
N PRO A 118 -7.46 -6.37 -26.25
CA PRO A 118 -6.34 -6.40 -25.30
C PRO A 118 -5.08 -5.69 -25.76
N ASP A 119 -4.96 -5.47 -27.08
CA ASP A 119 -3.82 -4.84 -27.72
C ASP A 119 -3.93 -3.32 -27.90
N ASP A 120 -5.07 -2.75 -27.54
CA ASP A 120 -5.27 -1.30 -27.58
C ASP A 120 -4.52 -0.62 -26.41
N LEU A 121 -3.38 -0.01 -26.75
CA LEU A 121 -2.52 0.69 -25.80
C LEU A 121 -3.16 1.98 -25.29
N GLU A 122 -3.95 2.67 -26.11
CA GLU A 122 -4.62 3.91 -25.74
C GLU A 122 -5.73 3.64 -24.74
N LEU A 123 -6.51 2.58 -24.97
CA LEU A 123 -7.54 2.15 -24.03
C LEU A 123 -6.93 1.71 -22.69
N ARG A 124 -5.82 0.97 -22.74
CA ARG A 124 -5.07 0.59 -21.54
C ARG A 124 -4.50 1.81 -20.81
N HIS A 125 -4.07 2.83 -21.53
CA HIS A 125 -3.58 4.08 -20.94
C HIS A 125 -4.70 4.85 -20.24
N GLN A 126 -5.88 4.95 -20.87
CA GLN A 126 -7.07 5.56 -20.26
C GLN A 126 -7.46 4.84 -18.97
N LEU A 127 -7.47 3.49 -19.01
CA LEU A 127 -7.74 2.68 -17.82
C LEU A 127 -6.71 2.92 -16.71
N ALA A 128 -5.43 3.01 -17.03
CA ALA A 128 -4.38 3.32 -16.06
C ALA A 128 -4.56 4.68 -15.36
N VAL A 129 -5.02 5.69 -16.12
CA VAL A 129 -5.33 7.01 -15.56
C VAL A 129 -6.50 6.92 -14.58
N GLN A 130 -7.56 6.19 -14.93
CA GLN A 130 -8.72 6.01 -14.04
C GLN A 130 -8.37 5.22 -12.77
N TYR A 131 -7.55 4.18 -12.88
CA TYR A 131 -7.02 3.47 -11.71
C TYR A 131 -6.17 4.39 -10.82
N THR A 132 -5.30 5.23 -11.41
CA THR A 132 -4.51 6.18 -10.63
C THR A 132 -5.39 7.17 -9.86
N ASN A 133 -6.44 7.70 -10.51
CA ASN A 133 -7.37 8.65 -9.90
C ASN A 133 -8.23 8.04 -8.78
N SER A 134 -8.49 6.73 -8.84
CA SER A 134 -9.27 6.00 -7.84
C SER A 134 -8.41 5.38 -6.72
N GLY A 135 -7.09 5.60 -6.74
CA GLY A 135 -6.17 5.04 -5.75
C GLY A 135 -5.79 3.57 -5.99
N GLN A 136 -6.22 2.98 -7.11
CA GLN A 136 -5.86 1.63 -7.56
C GLN A 136 -4.46 1.62 -8.20
N PHE A 137 -3.46 1.99 -7.40
CA PHE A 137 -2.11 2.27 -7.88
C PHE A 137 -1.41 1.05 -8.48
N ARG A 138 -1.68 -0.15 -7.96
CA ARG A 138 -1.08 -1.39 -8.47
C ARG A 138 -1.56 -1.65 -9.89
N GLU A 139 -2.87 -1.69 -10.09
CA GLU A 139 -3.54 -1.92 -11.36
C GLU A 139 -3.16 -0.86 -12.40
N ALA A 140 -3.09 0.41 -11.99
CA ALA A 140 -2.59 1.50 -12.82
C ALA A 140 -1.17 1.21 -13.33
N MET A 141 -0.25 0.90 -12.42
CA MET A 141 1.14 0.66 -12.78
C MET A 141 1.34 -0.63 -13.59
N GLU A 142 0.53 -1.66 -13.39
CA GLU A 142 0.52 -2.85 -14.24
C GLU A 142 0.10 -2.52 -15.67
N CYS A 143 -0.96 -1.72 -15.84
CA CYS A 143 -1.38 -1.23 -17.15
C CYS A 143 -0.25 -0.43 -17.83
N ILE A 144 0.38 0.49 -17.10
CA ILE A 144 1.47 1.32 -17.64
C ILE A 144 2.68 0.48 -18.03
N ILE A 145 3.13 -0.45 -17.18
CA ILE A 145 4.25 -1.35 -17.50
C ILE A 145 3.93 -2.20 -18.73
N ALA A 146 2.69 -2.68 -18.89
CA ALA A 146 2.30 -3.44 -20.06
C ALA A 146 2.35 -2.60 -21.35
N ILE A 147 2.01 -1.31 -21.28
CA ILE A 147 2.19 -0.38 -22.41
C ILE A 147 3.67 -0.21 -22.72
N LEU A 148 4.49 0.14 -21.72
CA LEU A 148 5.91 0.43 -21.90
C LEU A 148 6.74 -0.76 -22.39
N ARG A 149 6.29 -1.99 -22.11
CA ARG A 149 6.87 -3.22 -22.68
C ARG A 149 6.68 -3.34 -24.19
N ARG A 150 5.62 -2.75 -24.73
CA ARG A 150 5.28 -2.80 -26.15
C ARG A 150 5.78 -1.58 -26.90
N ASP A 151 5.60 -0.40 -26.29
CA ASP A 151 6.09 0.87 -26.80
C ASP A 151 6.60 1.74 -25.66
N LEU A 152 7.92 1.83 -25.56
CA LEU A 152 8.60 2.61 -24.53
C LEU A 152 8.42 4.12 -24.69
N ASN A 153 8.11 4.58 -25.91
CA ASN A 153 7.88 5.99 -26.24
C ASN A 153 6.40 6.31 -26.48
N HIS A 154 5.49 5.43 -26.00
CA HIS A 154 4.06 5.60 -26.16
C HIS A 154 3.59 7.00 -25.73
N ALA A 155 2.73 7.61 -26.56
CA ALA A 155 2.21 8.96 -26.39
C ALA A 155 3.34 10.00 -26.16
N ASP A 156 4.39 9.95 -26.97
CA ASP A 156 5.58 10.81 -26.87
C ASP A 156 6.23 10.82 -25.47
N GLY A 157 6.19 9.66 -24.80
CA GLY A 157 6.72 9.45 -23.46
C GLY A 157 5.77 9.86 -22.32
N ALA A 158 4.53 10.28 -22.61
CA ALA A 158 3.55 10.64 -21.59
C ALA A 158 3.23 9.46 -20.65
N THR A 159 3.17 8.23 -21.18
CA THR A 159 2.88 7.04 -20.36
C THR A 159 4.01 6.73 -19.38
N LYS A 160 5.27 6.93 -19.79
CA LYS A 160 6.41 6.80 -18.88
C LYS A 160 6.38 7.87 -17.80
N LYS A 161 6.00 9.10 -18.16
CA LYS A 161 5.83 10.19 -17.20
C LYS A 161 4.75 9.86 -16.17
N LEU A 162 3.60 9.34 -16.60
CA LEU A 162 2.52 8.91 -15.71
C LEU A 162 3.04 7.90 -14.67
N LEU A 163 3.83 6.89 -15.08
CA LEU A 163 4.42 5.94 -14.13
C LEU A 163 5.29 6.63 -13.07
N LEU A 164 6.14 7.57 -13.49
CA LEU A 164 7.03 8.29 -12.58
C LEU A 164 6.25 9.19 -11.61
N ASP A 165 5.20 9.86 -12.09
CA ASP A 165 4.33 10.70 -11.29
C ASP A 165 3.55 9.85 -10.26
N THR A 166 3.01 8.68 -10.67
CA THR A 166 2.35 7.73 -9.77
C THR A 166 3.31 7.15 -8.72
N ILE A 167 4.54 6.83 -9.11
CA ILE A 167 5.59 6.39 -8.17
C ILE A 167 5.93 7.49 -7.16
N ALA A 168 6.02 8.74 -7.62
CA ALA A 168 6.32 9.88 -6.77
C ALA A 168 5.19 10.18 -5.78
N SER A 169 3.92 9.98 -6.17
CA SER A 169 2.77 10.23 -5.30
C SER A 169 2.63 9.24 -4.14
N LEU A 170 3.18 8.03 -4.26
CA LEU A 170 3.20 7.04 -3.17
C LEU A 170 4.15 7.40 -2.02
N GLY A 171 5.09 8.32 -2.26
CA GLY A 171 6.05 8.76 -1.26
C GLY A 171 7.33 7.92 -1.19
N LYS A 172 8.31 8.44 -0.43
CA LYS A 172 9.65 7.84 -0.33
C LYS A 172 9.63 6.58 0.54
N GLY A 173 10.29 5.53 0.06
CA GLY A 173 10.42 4.27 0.81
C GLY A 173 9.22 3.34 0.66
N ASP A 174 8.27 3.70 -0.20
CA ASP A 174 7.11 2.87 -0.49
C ASP A 174 7.53 1.57 -1.24
N PRO A 175 7.14 0.37 -0.74
CA PRO A 175 7.51 -0.89 -1.36
C PRO A 175 6.96 -1.07 -2.78
N LEU A 176 5.73 -0.58 -3.03
CA LEU A 176 5.09 -0.65 -4.33
C LEU A 176 5.83 0.26 -5.31
N ALA A 177 6.15 1.49 -4.90
CA ALA A 177 6.99 2.40 -5.68
C ALA A 177 8.35 1.76 -6.04
N ALA A 178 9.03 1.13 -5.08
CA ALA A 178 10.30 0.45 -5.30
C ALA A 178 10.18 -0.79 -6.22
N GLU A 179 9.07 -1.52 -6.17
CA GLU A 179 8.75 -2.61 -7.09
C GLU A 179 8.68 -2.10 -8.54
N TYR A 180 7.91 -1.04 -8.77
CA TYR A 180 7.68 -0.50 -10.12
C TYR A 180 8.85 0.31 -10.68
N GLN A 181 9.64 0.96 -9.82
CA GLN A 181 10.93 1.55 -10.22
C GLN A 181 11.85 0.47 -10.79
N ARG A 182 12.02 -0.67 -10.10
CA ARG A 182 12.84 -1.79 -10.59
C ARG A 182 12.31 -2.36 -11.91
N LYS A 183 10.99 -2.54 -12.02
CA LYS A 183 10.35 -2.96 -13.28
C LYS A 183 10.65 -1.98 -14.41
N LEU A 184 10.53 -0.67 -14.19
CA LEU A 184 10.86 0.34 -15.18
C LEU A 184 12.34 0.26 -15.60
N TYR A 185 13.27 0.19 -14.64
CA TYR A 185 14.69 0.06 -14.94
C TYR A 185 14.99 -1.17 -15.81
N SER A 186 14.36 -2.31 -15.52
CA SER A 186 14.53 -3.53 -16.32
C SER A 186 13.98 -3.45 -17.76
N LEU A 187 13.17 -2.43 -18.08
CA LEU A 187 12.71 -2.18 -19.44
C LEU A 187 13.63 -1.24 -20.22
N LEU A 188 14.47 -0.46 -19.53
CA LEU A 188 15.36 0.52 -20.13
C LEU A 188 16.75 -0.04 -20.45
N TYR A 189 17.10 -1.19 -19.86
CA TYR A 189 18.41 -1.83 -19.95
C TYR A 189 18.25 -3.31 -20.31
#